data_AF-A0A1V5ZLS7-F1
#
_entry.id   AF-A0A1V5ZLS7-F1
#
_cell.length_a   1.000
_cell.length_b   1.000
_cell.length_c   1.000
_cell.angle_alpha   90.00
_cell.angle_beta   90.00
_cell.angle_gamma   90.00
#
_symmetry.space_group_name_H-M   'P 1'
#
loop_
_entity.id
_entity.type
_entity.pdbx_description
1 polymer ?
#
loop_
_entity_poly.entity_id
_entity_poly.type
_entity_poly.pdbx_seq_one_letter_code
_entity_poly.pdbx_strand_id
1 'polypeptide(L)' 'MTARRGKKPHQPTHYLLSSVKGMDGASVVLLEQIKTIDKRRVVRYIGRVSREQMDGVNEAIQISLGLYIPEEMEAP' A
#
# COMPACT_ATOMS: atom_id res chain seq x y z
N MET A 1 4.14 6.77 1.41
CA MET A 1 4.15 6.76 -0.07
C MET A 1 5.36 7.52 -0.56
N THR A 2 5.98 7.10 -1.67
CA THR A 2 7.14 7.76 -2.29
C THR A 2 7.08 7.70 -3.82
N ALA A 3 7.57 8.73 -4.51
CA ALA A 3 7.74 8.70 -5.97
C ALA A 3 9.00 7.91 -6.41
N ARG A 4 9.87 7.52 -5.47
CA ARG A 4 11.11 6.78 -5.74
C ARG A 4 10.84 5.29 -5.91
N ARG A 5 10.50 4.89 -7.13
CA ARG A 5 10.12 3.51 -7.51
C ARG A 5 11.27 2.50 -7.51
N GLY A 6 12.51 2.93 -7.75
CA GLY A 6 13.65 2.02 -7.93
C GLY A 6 14.30 1.49 -6.65
N LYS A 7 13.83 1.91 -5.46
CA LYS A 7 14.40 1.44 -4.19
C LYS A 7 13.65 0.20 -3.72
N LYS A 8 14.37 -0.92 -3.57
CA LYS A 8 13.81 -2.23 -3.15
C LYS A 8 12.61 -2.68 -4.00
N PRO A 9 12.79 -2.86 -5.31
CA PRO A 9 11.68 -3.09 -6.26
C PRO A 9 10.86 -4.36 -5.99
N HIS A 10 11.38 -5.30 -5.21
CA HIS A 10 10.75 -6.59 -4.90
C HIS A 10 10.34 -6.72 -3.43
N GLN A 11 10.24 -5.62 -2.69
CA GLN A 11 9.77 -5.67 -1.31
C GLN A 11 8.28 -6.03 -1.30
N PRO A 12 7.85 -7.10 -0.64
CA PRO A 12 6.45 -7.57 -0.69
C PRO A 12 5.47 -6.63 0.03
N THR A 13 5.98 -5.73 0.87
CA THR A 13 5.20 -4.67 1.52
C THR A 13 5.06 -3.40 0.66
N HIS A 14 5.55 -3.43 -0.60
CA HIS A 14 5.46 -2.30 -1.52
C HIS A 14 4.37 -2.54 -2.55
N TYR A 15 3.54 -1.51 -2.80
CA TYR A 15 2.53 -1.54 -3.85
C TYR A 15 2.65 -0.34 -4.79
N LEU A 16 2.69 -0.58 -6.10
CA LEU A 16 2.79 0.47 -7.11
C LEU A 16 1.41 1.03 -7.45
N LEU A 17 1.17 2.28 -7.09
CA LEU A 17 0.04 3.05 -7.58
C LEU A 17 0.36 3.63 -8.96
N SER A 18 -0.56 3.46 -9.89
CA SER A 18 -0.47 3.99 -11.25
C SER A 18 -1.78 4.64 -11.65
N SER A 19 -1.70 5.69 -12.48
CA SER A 19 -2.87 6.37 -13.06
C SER A 19 -3.90 6.87 -12.04
N VAL A 20 -3.45 7.27 -10.84
CA VAL A 20 -4.33 7.84 -9.81
C VAL A 20 -4.62 9.29 -10.12
N LYS A 21 -5.90 9.63 -10.27
CA LYS A 21 -6.34 11.02 -10.50
C LYS A 21 -5.88 11.91 -9.36
N GLY A 22 -5.21 13.01 -9.70
CA GLY A 22 -4.68 14.00 -8.74
C GLY A 22 -3.26 13.73 -8.26
N MET A 23 -2.58 12.72 -8.81
CA MET A 23 -1.15 12.46 -8.58
C MET A 23 -0.35 12.73 -9.86
N ASP A 24 0.81 13.38 -9.72
CA ASP A 24 1.67 13.77 -10.85
C ASP A 24 2.32 12.58 -11.57
N GLY A 25 2.26 11.38 -10.99
CA GLY A 25 2.80 10.17 -11.59
C GLY A 25 2.67 8.94 -10.69
N ALA A 26 3.17 7.82 -11.21
CA ALA A 26 3.19 6.56 -10.47
C ALA A 26 4.03 6.67 -9.19
N SER A 27 3.51 6.12 -8.10
CA SER A 27 4.10 6.22 -6.76
C SER A 27 3.98 4.89 -6.03
N VAL A 28 4.81 4.66 -5.02
CA VAL A 28 4.83 3.40 -4.25
C VAL A 28 4.28 3.65 -2.84
N VAL A 29 3.31 2.83 -2.41
CA VAL A 29 2.86 2.72 -1.02
C VAL A 29 3.83 1.81 -0.27
N LEU A 30 4.26 2.22 0.93
CA LEU A 30 5.23 1.50 1.75
C LEU A 30 4.49 1.01 3.01
N LEU A 31 4.00 -0.23 2.99
CA LEU A 31 3.15 -0.74 4.07
C LEU A 31 3.95 -1.03 5.35
N GLU A 32 5.27 -1.18 5.25
CA GLU A 32 6.16 -1.28 6.41
C GLU A 32 6.33 0.06 7.18
N GLN A 33 5.82 1.16 6.64
CA GLN A 33 5.94 2.51 7.22
C GLN A 33 4.59 3.12 7.63
N ILE A 34 3.55 2.29 7.84
CA ILE A 34 2.24 2.77 8.29
C ILE A 34 2.34 3.45 9.67
N LYS A 35 1.54 4.50 9.86
CA LYS A 35 1.48 5.27 11.11
C LYS A 35 0.05 5.72 11.38
N THR A 36 -0.39 5.60 12.63
CA THR A 36 -1.59 6.29 13.10
C THR A 36 -1.32 7.79 13.15
N ILE A 37 -2.24 8.58 12.61
CA ILE A 37 -2.18 10.05 12.64
C ILE A 37 -3.48 10.62 13.18
N ASP A 38 -3.39 11.74 13.89
CA ASP A 38 -4.57 12.54 14.24
C ASP A 38 -5.18 13.18 12.97
N LYS A 39 -6.51 13.34 12.94
CA LYS A 39 -7.24 13.91 11.79
C LYS A 39 -6.77 15.32 11.43
N ARG A 40 -6.29 16.11 12.39
CA ARG A 40 -5.77 17.48 12.17
C ARG A 40 -4.51 17.51 11.32
N ARG A 41 -3.80 16.39 11.15
CA ARG A 41 -2.62 16.29 10.28
C ARG A 41 -2.99 16.12 8.80
N VAL A 42 -4.25 15.87 8.47
CA VAL A 42 -4.72 15.76 7.09
C VAL A 42 -4.95 17.15 6.52
N VAL A 43 -4.17 17.52 5.50
CA VAL A 43 -4.20 18.87 4.91
C VAL A 43 -5.30 19.02 3.86
N ARG A 44 -5.37 18.09 2.90
CA ARG A 44 -6.37 18.08 1.83
C ARG A 44 -6.53 16.70 1.20
N TYR A 45 -7.65 16.50 0.52
CA TYR A 45 -7.85 15.35 -0.37
C TYR A 45 -7.08 15.55 -1.68
N ILE A 46 -6.42 14.49 -2.16
CA ILE A 46 -5.61 14.51 -3.40
C ILE A 46 -6.29 13.71 -4.50
N GLY A 47 -6.85 12.55 -4.16
CA GLY A 47 -7.39 11.62 -5.13
C GLY A 47 -7.86 10.34 -4.48
N ARG A 48 -8.33 9.41 -5.32
CA ARG A 48 -8.83 8.10 -4.91
C ARG A 48 -8.24 7.02 -5.81
N VAL A 49 -7.74 5.97 -5.19
CA VAL A 49 -7.27 4.76 -5.88
C VAL A 49 -8.46 3.93 -6.36
N SER A 50 -8.26 3.15 -7.43
CA SER A 50 -9.27 2.19 -7.89
C SER A 50 -9.48 1.07 -6.87
N ARG A 51 -10.59 0.33 -7.01
CA ARG A 51 -10.86 -0.83 -6.16
C ARG A 51 -9.76 -1.88 -6.28
N GLU A 52 -9.38 -2.22 -7.52
CA GLU A 52 -8.28 -3.12 -7.84
C GLU A 52 -6.96 -2.70 -7.18
N GLN A 53 -6.60 -1.41 -7.24
CA GLN A 53 -5.40 -0.93 -6.58
C GLN A 53 -5.48 -1.05 -5.05
N MET A 54 -6.66 -0.82 -4.48
CA MET A 54 -6.88 -0.99 -3.05
C MET A 54 -6.81 -2.47 -2.63
N ASP A 55 -7.29 -3.38 -3.48
CA ASP A 55 -7.21 -4.82 -3.22
C ASP A 55 -5.73 -5.27 -3.16
N GLY A 56 -4.87 -4.81 -4.07
CA GLY A 56 -3.43 -5.08 -3.98
C GLY A 56 -2.73 -4.41 -2.78
N VAL A 57 -3.20 -3.25 -2.33
CA VAL A 57 -2.75 -2.65 -1.05
C VAL A 57 -3.15 -3.51 0.15
N ASN A 58 -4.34 -4.14 0.11
CA ASN A 58 -4.84 -5.03 1.16
C ASN A 58 -3.99 -6.31 1.28
N GLU A 59 -3.54 -6.88 0.17
CA GLU A 59 -2.61 -8.01 0.18
C GLU A 59 -1.26 -7.61 0.80
N ALA A 60 -0.69 -6.49 0.37
CA ALA A 60 0.60 -6.01 0.88
C ALA A 60 0.56 -5.68 2.39
N ILE A 61 -0.56 -5.16 2.91
CA ILE A 61 -0.69 -4.87 4.35
C ILE A 61 -0.87 -6.15 5.18
N GLN A 62 -1.52 -7.18 4.66
CA GLN A 62 -1.58 -8.49 5.33
C GLN A 62 -0.18 -9.07 5.52
N ILE A 63 0.66 -9.00 4.48
CA ILE A 63 2.07 -9.39 4.58
C ILE A 63 2.81 -8.53 5.61
N SER A 64 2.65 -7.20 5.55
CA SER A 64 3.34 -6.27 6.45
C SER A 64 2.97 -6.46 7.92
N LEU A 65 1.75 -6.91 8.21
CA LEU A 65 1.25 -7.13 9.56
C LEU A 65 1.35 -8.60 10.02
N GLY A 66 1.83 -9.50 9.17
CA GLY A 66 1.86 -10.94 9.45
C GLY A 66 0.47 -11.57 9.57
N LEU A 67 -0.53 -11.00 8.90
CA LEU A 67 -1.91 -11.52 8.82
C LEU A 67 -2.10 -12.48 7.64
N TYR A 68 -1.07 -12.68 6.83
CA TYR A 68 -1.08 -13.69 5.79
C TYR A 68 -1.00 -15.07 6.45
N ILE A 69 -2.11 -15.81 6.40
CA ILE A 69 -2.19 -17.20 6.79
C ILE A 69 -1.96 -18.02 5.51
N PRO A 70 -0.84 -18.75 5.39
CA PRO A 70 -0.67 -19.68 4.28
C PRO A 70 -1.76 -20.74 4.34
N GLU A 71 -2.34 -21.12 3.20
CA GLU A 71 -3.37 -22.18 3.13
C GLU A 71 -2.89 -23.50 3.77
N GLU A 72 -1.58 -23.74 3.85
CA GLU A 72 -0.98 -24.91 4.52
C GLU A 72 -1.14 -24.91 6.06
N MET A 73 -1.46 -23.78 6.68
CA MET A 73 -1.83 -23.72 8.10
C MET A 73 -3.31 -24.05 8.35
N GLU A 74 -4.09 -24.21 7.29
CA GLU A 74 -5.45 -24.72 7.29
C GLU A 74 -5.44 -26.24 7.05
N ALA A 75 -4.89 -27.04 7.99
CA ALA A 75 -5.18 -28.47 8.02
C ALA A 75 -4.94 -29.13 9.40
N PRO A 76 -5.79 -30.10 9.83
CA PRO A 76 -7.08 -30.54 9.29
C PRO A 76 -8.30 -30.01 10.07
#